data_AF-A0A7J7DXR1-F1
#
_entry.id   AF-A0A7J7DXR1-F1
#
_cell.length_a   1.000
_cell.length_b   1.000
_cell.length_c   1.000
_cell.angle_alpha   90.00
_cell.angle_beta   90.00
_cell.angle_gamma   90.00
#
_symmetry.space_group_name_H-M   'P 1'
#
loop_
_entity.id
_entity.type
_entity.pdbx_description
1 polymer ?
#
loop_
_entity_poly.entity_id
_entity_poly.type
_entity_poly.pdbx_seq_one_letter_code
_entity_poly.pdbx_strand_id
1 'polypeptide(L)'
;MTESHETQNKILCEVKFFASSAFGRFCNDNHQLATLQLEAELHNWRACFADYIAVQKAYVEALHGWLTKFLLPEVEFHSRIRSSAAPYRNNGPPLLVICHDWLTSMEKLPDKAVSFALKSFSKDVRALWIQQGEELQQKRKVDDLAKELDRRTMAFQKSENRFLESQLIEYNKSEIEVGNHNTEYLTEKKDHLEHFQKKLDIEKEKHHSCVQETQRIALNGFQTGFCNVLESLAEFSKASLKMYNDLVNCIENSEKVGNLSYMEGSQDDKVNKNPERSLAG
;
A
#
# COMPACT_ATOMS: atom_id res chain seq x y z
N MET A 1 -3.37 2.85 -17.62
CA MET A 1 -3.49 2.56 -16.17
C MET A 1 -2.96 1.18 -15.84
N THR A 2 -3.54 0.11 -16.40
CA THR A 2 -3.03 -1.27 -16.21
C THR A 2 -1.54 -1.41 -16.56
N GLU A 3 -1.15 -1.04 -17.79
CA GLU A 3 0.24 -1.14 -18.25
C GLU A 3 1.22 -0.36 -17.37
N SER A 4 0.78 0.79 -16.83
CA SER A 4 1.57 1.62 -15.94
C SER A 4 1.82 0.93 -14.60
N HIS A 5 0.79 0.35 -13.98
CA HIS A 5 0.93 -0.38 -12.71
C HIS A 5 1.68 -1.71 -12.88
N GLU A 6 1.51 -2.41 -14.00
CA GLU A 6 2.31 -3.60 -14.31
C GLU A 6 3.78 -3.27 -14.50
N THR A 7 4.08 -2.17 -15.18
CA THR A 7 5.46 -1.68 -15.35
C THR A 7 6.07 -1.29 -14.01
N GLN A 8 5.33 -0.54 -13.17
CA GLN A 8 5.76 -0.20 -11.81
C GLN A 8 6.01 -1.45 -10.95
N ASN A 9 5.12 -2.44 -11.03
CA ASN A 9 5.25 -3.69 -10.28
C ASN A 9 6.50 -4.47 -10.73
N LYS A 10 6.71 -4.57 -12.05
CA LYS A 10 7.89 -5.25 -12.61
C LYS A 10 9.19 -4.58 -12.19
N ILE A 11 9.27 -3.24 -12.29
CA ILE A 11 10.43 -2.47 -11.83
C ILE A 11 10.70 -2.76 -10.35
N LEU A 12 9.66 -2.72 -9.51
CA LEU A 12 9.78 -2.94 -8.07
C LEU A 12 10.20 -4.38 -7.73
N CYS A 13 9.67 -5.38 -8.42
CA CYS A 13 10.08 -6.78 -8.28
C CYS A 13 11.56 -6.99 -8.63
N GLU A 14 12.10 -6.20 -9.56
CA GLU A 14 13.51 -6.24 -9.96
C GLU A 14 14.45 -5.50 -8.98
N VAL A 15 13.92 -4.64 -8.09
CA VAL A 15 14.70 -3.98 -7.04
C VAL A 15 15.07 -4.99 -5.96
N LYS A 16 16.25 -5.61 -6.09
CA LYS A 16 16.82 -6.53 -5.08
C LYS A 16 17.52 -5.82 -3.93
N PHE A 17 18.02 -4.59 -4.17
CA PHE A 17 18.69 -3.76 -3.19
C PHE A 17 18.41 -2.29 -3.54
N PHE A 18 18.13 -1.45 -2.54
CA PHE A 18 18.15 0.00 -2.74
C PHE A 18 19.61 0.44 -2.80
N ALA A 19 20.12 0.71 -4.00
CA ALA A 19 21.47 1.20 -4.22
C ALA A 19 21.61 2.63 -3.68
N SER A 20 21.83 2.76 -2.37
CA SER A 20 22.21 4.01 -1.73
C SER A 20 23.26 3.73 -0.68
N SER A 21 24.31 4.53 -0.65
CA SER A 21 25.29 4.53 0.45
C SER A 21 24.67 4.95 1.80
N ALA A 22 23.40 5.38 1.80
CA ALA A 22 22.59 5.59 3.00
C ALA A 22 21.86 4.32 3.49
N PHE A 23 21.86 3.24 2.72
CA PHE A 23 21.28 1.94 3.08
C PHE A 23 22.13 1.31 4.20
N GLY A 24 21.76 1.61 5.45
CA GLY A 24 22.61 1.41 6.63
C GLY A 24 22.59 2.55 7.65
N ARG A 25 21.94 3.68 7.33
CA ARG A 25 21.69 4.81 8.23
C ARG A 25 20.20 5.06 8.48
N PHE A 26 19.41 4.00 8.63
CA PHE A 26 17.97 4.08 8.93
C PHE A 26 17.64 4.65 10.32
N CYS A 27 18.65 5.04 11.10
CA CYS A 27 18.54 5.55 12.45
C CYS A 27 18.92 7.04 12.54
N ASN A 28 18.03 7.88 12.05
CA ASN A 28 17.94 9.28 12.42
C ASN A 28 16.47 9.73 12.45
N ASP A 29 16.20 10.86 13.13
CA ASP A 29 14.85 11.40 13.29
C ASP A 29 14.18 11.70 11.93
N ASN A 30 14.97 12.05 10.90
CA ASN A 30 14.45 12.32 9.55
C ASN A 30 13.89 11.06 8.88
N HIS A 31 14.53 9.90 9.02
CA HIS A 31 14.01 8.63 8.47
C HIS A 31 12.73 8.23 9.19
N GLN A 32 12.69 8.36 10.52
CA GLN A 32 11.49 8.06 11.28
C GLN A 32 10.32 8.98 10.89
N LEU A 33 10.59 10.27 10.67
CA LEU A 33 9.60 11.21 10.15
C LEU A 33 9.13 10.83 8.74
N ALA A 34 10.04 10.47 7.84
CA ALA A 34 9.70 10.05 6.48
C ALA A 34 8.83 8.78 6.48
N THR A 35 9.14 7.79 7.32
CA THR A 35 8.31 6.58 7.48
C THR A 35 6.92 6.92 7.99
N LEU A 36 6.80 7.85 8.94
CA LEU A 36 5.51 8.29 9.48
C LEU A 36 4.69 9.07 8.44
N GLN A 37 5.34 9.92 7.64
CA GLN A 37 4.70 10.62 6.53
C GLN A 37 4.20 9.63 5.48
N LEU A 38 4.99 8.62 5.14
CA LEU A 38 4.56 7.58 4.22
C LEU A 38 3.35 6.81 4.74
N GLU A 39 3.32 6.46 6.03
CA GLU A 39 2.14 5.84 6.67
C GLU A 39 0.90 6.71 6.50
N ALA A 40 1.02 8.01 6.76
CA ALA A 40 -0.08 8.97 6.59
C ALA A 40 -0.56 9.08 5.13
N GLU A 41 0.37 9.13 4.17
CA GLU A 41 0.03 9.16 2.75
C GLU A 41 -0.63 7.86 2.26
N LEU A 42 -0.25 6.70 2.80
CA LEU A 42 -0.93 5.44 2.50
C LEU A 42 -2.37 5.42 3.02
N HIS A 43 -2.59 5.98 4.21
CA HIS A 43 -3.93 6.16 4.75
C HIS A 43 -4.76 7.11 3.90
N ASN A 44 -4.18 8.25 3.51
CA ASN A 44 -4.80 9.24 2.63
C ASN A 44 -5.16 8.62 1.28
N TRP A 45 -4.21 7.91 0.65
CA TRP A 45 -4.44 7.23 -0.62
C TRP A 45 -5.59 6.22 -0.53
N ARG A 46 -5.63 5.41 0.53
CA ARG A 46 -6.72 4.46 0.76
C ARG A 46 -8.08 5.15 0.91
N ALA A 47 -8.14 6.27 1.63
CA ALA A 47 -9.37 7.05 1.79
C ALA A 47 -9.82 7.63 0.44
N CYS A 48 -8.93 8.31 -0.28
CA CYS A 48 -9.19 8.87 -1.61
C CYS A 48 -9.66 7.79 -2.61
N PHE A 49 -9.07 6.60 -2.58
CA PHE A 49 -9.49 5.49 -3.44
C PHE A 49 -10.89 5.00 -3.08
N ALA A 50 -11.19 4.83 -1.79
CA ALA A 50 -12.52 4.42 -1.34
C ALA A 50 -13.59 5.46 -1.72
N ASP A 51 -13.29 6.74 -1.54
CA ASP A 51 -14.18 7.85 -1.90
C ASP A 51 -14.39 7.92 -3.42
N TYR A 52 -13.34 7.75 -4.22
CA TYR A 52 -13.45 7.68 -5.68
C TYR A 52 -14.42 6.59 -6.11
N ILE A 53 -14.31 5.37 -5.56
CA ILE A 53 -15.21 4.26 -5.88
C ILE A 53 -16.64 4.56 -5.42
N ALA A 54 -16.81 5.11 -4.21
CA ALA A 54 -18.12 5.45 -3.67
C ALA A 54 -18.83 6.50 -4.53
N VAL A 55 -18.12 7.56 -4.95
CA VAL A 55 -18.67 8.61 -5.81
C VAL A 55 -19.07 8.06 -7.17
N GLN A 56 -18.24 7.20 -7.79
CA GLN A 56 -18.57 6.56 -9.06
C GLN A 56 -19.84 5.69 -8.94
N LYS A 57 -19.95 4.87 -7.87
CA LYS A 57 -21.14 4.04 -7.63
C LYS A 57 -22.38 4.89 -7.41
N ALA A 58 -22.31 5.91 -6.54
CA ALA A 58 -23.41 6.82 -6.25
C ALA A 58 -23.89 7.58 -7.51
N TYR A 59 -22.98 7.96 -8.41
CA TYR A 59 -23.34 8.58 -9.68
C TYR A 59 -24.18 7.64 -10.56
N VAL A 60 -23.74 6.39 -10.73
CA VAL A 60 -24.48 5.39 -11.54
C VAL A 60 -25.81 5.03 -10.90
N GLU A 61 -25.86 4.90 -9.57
CA GLU A 61 -27.10 4.70 -8.82
C GLU A 61 -28.10 5.84 -9.03
N ALA A 62 -27.64 7.09 -8.94
CA ALA A 62 -28.47 8.27 -9.17
C ALA A 62 -29.00 8.31 -10.60
N LEU A 63 -28.15 8.01 -11.59
CA LEU A 63 -28.54 7.94 -12.99
C LEU A 63 -29.57 6.83 -13.25
N HIS A 64 -29.33 5.62 -12.75
CA HIS A 64 -30.27 4.51 -12.85
C HIS A 64 -31.61 4.85 -12.17
N GLY A 65 -31.58 5.45 -10.98
CA GLY A 65 -32.79 5.88 -10.27
C GLY A 65 -33.56 6.97 -11.00
N TRP A 66 -32.88 7.92 -11.64
CA TRP A 66 -33.50 8.93 -12.50
C TRP A 66 -34.17 8.26 -13.71
N LEU A 67 -33.45 7.43 -14.46
CA LEU A 67 -33.99 6.73 -15.63
C LEU A 67 -35.19 5.85 -15.26
N THR A 68 -35.14 5.16 -14.13
CA THR A 68 -36.24 4.33 -13.63
C THR A 68 -37.50 5.19 -13.41
N LYS A 69 -37.36 6.36 -12.79
CA LYS A 69 -38.51 7.22 -12.48
C LYS A 69 -39.11 7.92 -13.70
N PHE A 70 -38.31 8.25 -14.71
CA PHE A 70 -38.78 9.04 -15.85
C PHE A 70 -39.10 8.19 -17.09
N LEU A 71 -38.40 7.07 -17.31
CA LEU A 71 -38.62 6.24 -18.49
C LEU A 71 -39.62 5.10 -18.28
N LEU A 72 -39.81 4.57 -17.05
CA LEU A 72 -40.83 3.54 -16.83
C LEU A 72 -42.27 4.06 -17.00
N PRO A 73 -42.65 5.24 -16.45
CA PRO A 73 -44.03 5.70 -16.59
C PRO A 73 -44.43 5.88 -18.06
N GLU A 74 -43.55 6.43 -18.89
CA GLU A 74 -43.83 6.68 -20.32
C GLU A 74 -44.02 5.36 -21.10
N VAL A 75 -43.20 4.34 -20.83
CA VAL A 75 -43.34 3.02 -21.46
C VAL A 75 -44.57 2.25 -20.96
N GLU A 76 -44.96 2.39 -19.69
CA GLU A 76 -46.17 1.79 -19.13
C GLU A 76 -47.46 2.43 -19.68
N PHE A 77 -47.46 3.74 -19.95
CA PHE A 77 -48.57 4.42 -20.61
C PHE A 77 -48.75 3.97 -22.07
N HIS A 78 -47.66 3.76 -22.81
CA HIS A 78 -47.73 3.28 -24.19
C HIS A 78 -48.00 1.77 -24.31
N SER A 79 -47.51 0.94 -23.39
CA SER A 79 -47.72 -0.51 -23.39
C SER A 79 -49.09 -0.96 -22.85
N ARG A 80 -49.78 -0.16 -22.03
CA ARG A 80 -51.20 -0.43 -21.70
C ARG A 80 -52.12 -0.44 -22.93
N ILE A 81 -51.72 0.18 -24.03
CA ILE A 81 -52.48 0.21 -25.30
C ILE A 81 -52.20 -1.06 -26.15
N ARG A 82 -51.11 -1.81 -25.89
CA ARG A 82 -50.79 -3.10 -26.56
C ARG A 82 -50.27 -4.12 -25.55
N SER A 83 -51.12 -5.07 -25.19
CA SER A 83 -50.89 -6.08 -24.15
C SER A 83 -49.55 -6.83 -24.18
N SER A 84 -48.97 -7.05 -23.00
CA SER A 84 -48.64 -8.34 -22.36
C SER A 84 -47.35 -8.22 -21.56
N ALA A 85 -47.44 -8.57 -20.27
CA ALA A 85 -46.37 -8.44 -19.29
C ALA A 85 -45.26 -9.46 -19.56
N ALA A 86 -44.28 -9.10 -20.39
CA ALA A 86 -42.98 -9.76 -20.42
C ALA A 86 -42.09 -9.14 -19.32
N PRO A 87 -41.29 -9.93 -18.59
CA PRO A 87 -40.42 -9.40 -17.55
C PRO A 87 -39.43 -8.39 -18.15
N TYR A 88 -39.39 -7.19 -17.57
CA TYR A 88 -38.64 -6.00 -18.02
C TYR A 88 -37.16 -6.23 -18.33
N ARG A 89 -36.58 -7.36 -17.91
CA ARG A 89 -35.21 -7.78 -18.22
C ARG A 89 -34.93 -7.89 -19.73
N ASN A 90 -35.96 -8.13 -20.55
CA ASN A 90 -35.77 -8.29 -22.00
C ASN A 90 -36.38 -7.15 -22.86
N ASN A 91 -37.23 -6.28 -22.28
CA ASN A 91 -38.03 -5.31 -23.05
C ASN A 91 -38.02 -3.87 -22.48
N GLY A 92 -37.18 -3.56 -21.48
CA GLY A 92 -37.00 -2.19 -20.98
C GLY A 92 -36.25 -1.30 -21.98
N PRO A 93 -36.32 0.05 -21.86
CA PRO A 93 -35.51 0.95 -22.66
C PRO A 93 -34.03 0.54 -22.60
N PRO A 94 -33.31 0.42 -23.74
CA PRO A 94 -31.92 -0.04 -23.75
C PRO A 94 -31.02 0.70 -22.75
N LEU A 95 -31.20 2.01 -22.62
CA LEU A 95 -30.45 2.85 -21.68
C LEU A 95 -30.66 2.47 -20.21
N LEU A 96 -31.87 2.03 -19.83
CA LEU A 96 -32.18 1.57 -18.48
C LEU A 96 -31.47 0.25 -18.17
N VAL A 97 -31.50 -0.70 -19.12
CA VAL A 97 -30.82 -2.00 -19.00
C VAL A 97 -29.30 -1.81 -18.88
N ILE A 98 -28.71 -0.94 -19.71
CA ILE A 98 -27.27 -0.61 -19.64
C ILE A 98 -26.90 -0.02 -18.28
N CYS A 99 -27.69 0.91 -17.73
CA CYS A 99 -27.39 1.51 -16.43
C CYS A 99 -27.53 0.51 -15.28
N HIS A 100 -28.52 -0.38 -15.34
CA HIS A 100 -28.67 -1.47 -14.38
C HIS A 100 -27.46 -2.43 -14.42
N ASP A 101 -27.04 -2.83 -15.62
CA ASP A 101 -25.92 -3.76 -15.81
C ASP A 101 -24.59 -3.11 -15.44
N TRP A 102 -24.44 -1.80 -15.69
CA TRP A 102 -23.29 -1.03 -15.24
C TRP A 102 -23.21 -1.03 -13.71
N LEU A 103 -24.30 -0.68 -13.02
CA LEU A 103 -24.36 -0.71 -11.57
C LEU A 103 -24.02 -2.09 -11.00
N THR A 104 -24.66 -3.13 -11.51
CA THR A 104 -24.43 -4.53 -11.11
C THR A 104 -22.98 -4.97 -11.33
N SER A 105 -22.34 -4.48 -12.40
CA SER A 105 -20.96 -4.84 -12.72
C SER A 105 -19.95 -4.08 -11.84
N MET A 106 -20.26 -2.85 -11.44
CA MET A 106 -19.43 -2.08 -10.51
C MET A 106 -19.35 -2.72 -9.12
N GLU A 107 -20.39 -3.44 -8.68
CA GLU A 107 -20.37 -4.19 -7.41
C GLU A 107 -19.38 -5.37 -7.42
N LYS A 108 -19.02 -5.87 -8.61
CA LYS A 108 -18.11 -7.01 -8.79
C LYS A 108 -16.64 -6.60 -8.92
N LEU A 109 -16.34 -5.31 -8.96
CA LEU A 109 -14.97 -4.83 -9.07
C LEU A 109 -14.16 -5.19 -7.81
N PRO A 110 -12.86 -5.52 -7.95
CA PRO A 110 -12.02 -5.90 -6.82
C PRO A 110 -11.53 -4.67 -6.02
N ASP A 111 -12.36 -3.65 -5.82
CA ASP A 111 -12.00 -2.42 -5.10
C ASP A 111 -11.62 -2.68 -3.62
N LYS A 112 -12.23 -3.71 -3.03
CA LYS A 112 -11.91 -4.17 -1.67
C LYS A 112 -10.51 -4.76 -1.57
N ALA A 113 -10.01 -5.41 -2.63
CA ALA A 113 -8.67 -5.99 -2.66
C ALA A 113 -7.60 -4.90 -2.60
N VAL A 114 -7.78 -3.83 -3.40
CA VAL A 114 -6.91 -2.64 -3.36
C VAL A 114 -6.92 -1.99 -1.97
N SER A 115 -8.11 -1.80 -1.41
CA SER A 115 -8.28 -1.22 -0.07
C SER A 115 -7.62 -2.06 1.02
N PHE A 116 -7.64 -3.39 0.88
CA PHE A 116 -6.98 -4.31 1.80
C PHE A 116 -5.45 -4.28 1.65
N ALA A 117 -4.94 -4.28 0.42
CA ALA A 117 -3.51 -4.21 0.13
C ALA A 117 -2.89 -2.92 0.72
N LEU A 118 -3.53 -1.76 0.50
CA LEU A 118 -3.09 -0.49 1.08
C LEU A 118 -3.11 -0.51 2.61
N LYS A 119 -4.14 -1.13 3.22
CA LYS A 119 -4.23 -1.28 4.67
C LYS A 119 -3.13 -2.19 5.22
N SER A 120 -2.83 -3.30 4.54
CA SER A 120 -1.76 -4.21 4.94
C SER A 120 -0.42 -3.49 4.86
N PHE A 121 -0.14 -2.81 3.75
CA PHE A 121 1.10 -2.09 3.57
C PHE A 121 1.29 -0.98 4.62
N SER A 122 0.22 -0.26 4.99
CA SER A 122 0.28 0.72 6.09
C SER A 122 0.72 0.09 7.42
N LYS A 123 0.31 -1.16 7.71
CA LYS A 123 0.76 -1.88 8.91
C LYS A 123 2.24 -2.25 8.85
N ASP A 124 2.72 -2.64 7.67
CA ASP A 124 4.13 -2.98 7.47
C ASP A 124 5.02 -1.73 7.67
N VAL A 125 4.58 -0.58 7.16
CA VAL A 125 5.24 0.72 7.40
C VAL A 125 5.19 1.13 8.87
N ARG A 126 4.07 0.92 9.57
CA ARG A 126 3.97 1.12 11.03
C ARG A 126 4.97 0.25 11.78
N ALA A 127 5.09 -1.03 11.42
CA ALA A 127 6.05 -1.95 12.04
C ALA A 127 7.49 -1.49 11.83
N LEU A 128 7.82 -1.01 10.62
CA LEU A 128 9.12 -0.40 10.33
C LEU A 128 9.40 0.82 11.22
N TRP A 129 8.41 1.71 11.40
CA TRP A 129 8.59 2.88 12.26
C TRP A 129 8.88 2.52 13.72
N ILE A 130 8.21 1.47 14.23
CA ILE A 130 8.45 0.97 15.60
C ILE A 130 9.89 0.46 15.70
N GLN A 131 10.32 -0.36 14.74
CA GLN A 131 11.68 -0.90 14.70
C GLN A 131 12.75 0.19 14.60
N GLN A 132 12.52 1.23 13.79
CA GLN A 132 13.41 2.40 13.70
C GLN A 132 13.53 3.11 15.06
N GLY A 133 12.44 3.17 15.84
CA GLY A 133 12.45 3.71 17.20
C GLY A 133 13.31 2.89 18.16
N GLU A 134 13.24 1.55 18.07
CA GLU A 134 14.08 0.64 18.87
C GLU A 134 15.56 0.77 18.51
N GLU A 135 15.89 0.81 17.22
CA GLU A 135 17.26 1.03 16.74
C GLU A 135 17.82 2.36 17.27
N LEU A 136 17.03 3.44 17.24
CA LEU A 136 17.42 4.76 17.75
C LEU A 136 17.62 4.78 19.27
N GLN A 137 16.79 4.06 20.01
CA GLN A 137 16.97 3.91 21.45
C GLN A 137 18.26 3.13 21.75
N GLN A 138 18.53 2.06 21.00
CA GLN A 138 19.71 1.23 21.19
C GLN A 138 21.00 1.98 20.84
N LYS A 139 20.98 2.77 19.76
CA LYS A 139 22.08 3.67 19.39
C LYS A 139 22.41 4.68 20.49
N ARG A 140 21.40 5.32 21.09
CA ARG A 140 21.59 6.26 22.20
C ARG A 140 22.31 5.61 23.39
N LYS A 141 21.95 4.36 23.74
CA LYS A 141 22.65 3.61 24.80
C LYS A 141 24.12 3.35 24.47
N VAL A 142 24.42 3.00 23.22
CA VAL A 142 25.81 2.81 22.75
C VAL A 142 26.59 4.11 22.85
N ASP A 143 26.02 5.22 22.36
CA ASP A 143 26.65 6.54 22.38
C ASP A 143 26.91 7.02 23.82
N ASP A 144 25.96 6.82 24.73
CA ASP A 144 26.09 7.20 26.14
C ASP A 144 27.15 6.37 26.87
N LEU A 145 27.18 5.04 26.63
CA LEU A 145 28.22 4.16 27.18
C LEU A 145 29.60 4.48 26.62
N ALA A 146 29.71 4.80 25.33
CA ALA A 146 30.96 5.20 24.70
C ALA A 146 31.51 6.50 25.29
N LYS A 147 30.65 7.51 25.48
CA LYS A 147 31.01 8.78 26.15
C LYS A 147 31.47 8.58 27.59
N GLU A 148 30.77 7.73 28.35
CA GLU A 148 31.16 7.46 29.74
C GLU A 148 32.46 6.65 29.83
N LEU A 149 32.67 5.69 28.92
CA LEU A 149 33.92 4.93 28.84
C LEU A 149 35.10 5.84 28.49
N ASP A 150 34.93 6.77 27.55
CA ASP A 150 35.94 7.77 27.19
C ASP A 150 36.28 8.66 28.40
N ARG A 151 35.25 9.19 29.08
CA ARG A 151 35.43 9.99 30.31
C ARG A 151 36.21 9.26 31.40
N ARG A 152 35.91 7.97 31.62
CA ARG A 152 36.59 7.14 32.62
C ARG A 152 38.01 6.79 32.21
N THR A 153 38.23 6.52 30.94
CA THR A 153 39.57 6.26 30.37
C THR A 153 40.47 7.46 30.56
N MET A 154 39.99 8.66 30.23
CA MET A 154 40.71 9.91 30.45
C MET A 154 41.00 10.17 31.94
N ALA A 155 40.04 9.90 32.82
CA ALA A 155 40.23 10.04 34.26
C ALA A 155 41.27 9.04 34.81
N PHE A 156 41.26 7.79 34.32
CA PHE A 156 42.22 6.76 34.68
C PHE A 156 43.63 7.11 34.22
N GLN A 157 43.81 7.47 32.95
CA GLN A 157 45.10 7.91 32.40
C GLN A 157 45.67 9.10 33.17
N LYS A 158 44.82 10.05 33.59
CA LYS A 158 45.25 11.18 34.43
C LYS A 158 45.72 10.73 35.82
N SER A 159 45.06 9.76 36.45
CA SER A 159 45.50 9.22 37.73
C SER A 159 46.77 8.37 37.61
N GLU A 160 46.89 7.58 36.54
CA GLU A 160 48.06 6.77 36.24
C GLU A 160 49.30 7.64 36.00
N ASN A 161 49.18 8.69 35.18
CA ASN A 161 50.27 9.64 34.93
C ASN A 161 50.74 10.33 36.21
N ARG A 162 49.83 10.77 37.08
CA ARG A 162 50.19 11.38 38.39
C ARG A 162 50.90 10.40 39.31
N PHE A 163 50.48 9.14 39.27
CA PHE A 163 51.11 8.08 40.05
C PHE A 163 52.52 7.78 39.56
N LEU A 164 52.71 7.65 38.25
CA LEU A 164 54.03 7.46 37.63
C LEU A 164 54.96 8.65 37.91
N GLU A 165 54.45 9.87 37.83
CA GLU A 165 55.19 11.10 38.16
C GLU A 165 55.59 11.14 39.65
N SER A 166 54.70 10.71 40.54
CA SER A 166 54.99 10.61 41.98
C SER A 166 56.02 9.52 42.28
N GLN A 167 55.91 8.33 41.66
CA GLN A 167 56.92 7.27 41.78
C GLN A 167 58.30 7.71 41.28
N LEU A 168 58.36 8.46 40.18
CA LEU A 168 59.62 9.03 39.65
C LEU A 168 60.30 9.96 40.65
N ILE A 169 59.52 10.71 41.44
CA ILE A 169 60.02 11.60 42.50
C ILE A 169 60.43 10.80 43.75
N GLU A 170 59.65 9.78 44.12
CA GLU A 170 59.82 8.98 45.34
C GLU A 170 60.96 7.95 45.22
N TYR A 171 61.31 7.49 44.02
CA TYR A 171 62.46 6.59 43.78
C TYR A 171 63.83 7.18 44.22
N ASN A 172 63.89 8.49 44.51
CA ASN A 172 65.05 9.15 45.11
C ASN A 172 65.12 9.04 46.65
N LYS A 173 64.15 8.39 47.32
CA LYS A 173 64.10 8.20 48.78
C LYS A 173 63.57 6.78 49.09
N SER A 174 64.39 5.98 49.76
CA SER A 174 64.25 4.52 49.93
C SER A 174 62.93 3.96 50.48
N GLU A 175 62.64 2.75 50.00
CA GLU A 175 61.96 1.55 50.57
C GLU A 175 60.44 1.51 50.86
N ILE A 176 59.72 0.90 49.90
CA ILE A 176 58.90 -0.33 50.03
C ILE A 176 57.94 -0.39 51.23
N GLU A 177 56.75 0.18 51.07
CA GLU A 177 55.49 -0.35 51.65
C GLU A 177 54.23 0.33 51.05
N VAL A 178 54.37 1.55 50.49
CA VAL A 178 53.28 2.31 49.84
C VAL A 178 52.91 1.80 48.44
N GLY A 179 53.78 0.98 47.81
CA GLY A 179 53.61 0.52 46.42
C GLY A 179 52.47 -0.46 46.19
N ASN A 180 52.10 -1.29 47.17
CA ASN A 180 51.12 -2.36 46.97
C ASN A 180 49.68 -1.83 46.86
N HIS A 181 49.31 -0.89 47.74
CA HIS A 181 47.93 -0.39 47.80
C HIS A 181 47.56 0.50 46.60
N ASN A 182 48.53 1.28 46.09
CA ASN A 182 48.32 2.08 44.88
C ASN A 182 48.27 1.21 43.61
N THR A 183 49.03 0.11 43.56
CA THR A 183 49.00 -0.85 42.45
C THR A 183 47.67 -1.61 42.43
N GLU A 184 47.17 -2.02 43.60
CA GLU A 184 45.86 -2.66 43.77
C GLU A 184 44.71 -1.73 43.34
N TYR A 185 44.72 -0.46 43.75
CA TYR A 185 43.74 0.55 43.33
C TYR A 185 43.75 0.82 41.81
N LEU A 186 44.93 0.86 41.17
CA LEU A 186 45.03 1.00 39.72
C LEU A 186 44.50 -0.25 38.99
N THR A 187 44.72 -1.43 39.55
CA THR A 187 44.22 -2.69 39.01
C THR A 187 42.69 -2.73 39.09
N GLU A 188 42.11 -2.38 40.23
CA GLU A 188 40.65 -2.31 40.41
C GLU A 188 40.00 -1.31 39.43
N LYS A 189 40.62 -0.13 39.23
CA LYS A 189 40.14 0.83 38.23
C LYS A 189 40.24 0.32 36.79
N LYS A 190 41.30 -0.42 36.47
CA LYS A 190 41.47 -1.05 35.15
C LYS A 190 40.41 -2.13 34.93
N ASP A 191 40.12 -2.94 35.93
CA ASP A 191 39.07 -3.96 35.88
C ASP A 191 37.69 -3.34 35.67
N HIS A 192 37.43 -2.20 36.32
CA HIS A 192 36.22 -1.42 36.06
C HIS A 192 36.14 -0.92 34.61
N LEU A 193 37.23 -0.40 34.04
CA LEU A 193 37.24 0.01 32.62
C LEU A 193 36.95 -1.17 31.70
N GLU A 194 37.58 -2.32 31.94
CA GLU A 194 37.35 -3.53 31.16
C GLU A 194 35.91 -4.01 31.25
N HIS A 195 35.30 -3.97 32.44
CA HIS A 195 33.88 -4.28 32.62
C HIS A 195 32.97 -3.34 31.81
N PHE A 196 33.24 -2.02 31.84
CA PHE A 196 32.49 -1.05 31.03
C PHE A 196 32.68 -1.27 29.53
N GLN A 197 33.88 -1.66 29.10
CA GLN A 197 34.18 -1.98 27.72
C GLN A 197 33.38 -3.21 27.24
N LYS A 198 33.40 -4.29 28.02
CA LYS A 198 32.58 -5.48 27.75
C LYS A 198 31.09 -5.13 27.63
N LYS A 199 30.59 -4.26 28.52
CA LYS A 199 29.20 -3.78 28.45
C LYS A 199 28.91 -2.99 27.18
N LEU A 200 29.81 -2.10 26.76
CA LEU A 200 29.68 -1.35 25.50
C LEU A 200 29.65 -2.29 24.29
N ASP A 201 30.51 -3.31 24.27
CA ASP A 201 30.57 -4.27 23.17
C ASP A 201 29.28 -5.10 23.06
N ILE A 202 28.70 -5.51 24.19
CA ILE A 202 27.38 -6.17 24.23
C ILE A 202 26.29 -5.26 23.65
N GLU A 203 26.27 -3.97 24.03
CA GLU A 203 25.25 -3.05 23.52
C GLU A 203 25.46 -2.67 22.04
N LYS A 204 26.72 -2.67 21.55
CA LYS A 204 27.05 -2.54 20.12
C LYS A 204 26.54 -3.71 19.30
N GLU A 205 26.66 -4.94 19.81
CA GLU A 205 26.13 -6.13 19.14
C GLU A 205 24.60 -6.08 19.04
N LYS A 206 23.93 -5.65 20.12
CA LYS A 206 22.47 -5.41 20.09
C LYS A 206 22.08 -4.35 19.07
N HIS A 207 22.83 -3.23 19.01
CA HIS A 207 22.59 -2.19 18.02
C HIS A 207 22.76 -2.74 16.59
N HIS A 208 23.81 -3.54 16.35
CA HIS A 208 24.02 -4.18 15.05
C HIS A 208 22.84 -5.09 14.66
N SER A 209 22.34 -5.88 15.61
CA SER A 209 21.15 -6.72 15.41
C SER A 209 19.91 -5.88 15.07
N CYS A 210 19.68 -4.76 15.77
CA CYS A 210 18.58 -3.85 15.47
C CYS A 210 18.68 -3.27 14.05
N VAL A 211 19.88 -2.84 13.63
CA VAL A 211 20.14 -2.30 12.28
C VAL A 211 19.80 -3.33 11.20
N GLN A 212 20.26 -4.57 11.37
CA GLN A 212 19.96 -5.65 10.42
C GLN A 212 18.45 -5.91 10.31
N GLU A 213 17.75 -5.92 11.44
CA GLU A 213 16.31 -6.14 11.46
C GLU A 213 15.54 -4.98 10.81
N THR A 214 15.92 -3.72 11.08
CA THR A 214 15.34 -2.56 10.39
C THR A 214 15.52 -2.65 8.88
N GLN A 215 16.73 -3.01 8.42
CA GLN A 215 17.02 -3.18 7.00
C GLN A 215 16.16 -4.28 6.37
N ARG A 216 16.02 -5.41 7.06
CA ARG A 216 15.21 -6.54 6.62
C ARG A 216 13.73 -6.16 6.50
N ILE A 217 13.17 -5.52 7.53
CA ILE A 217 11.78 -5.06 7.54
C ILE A 217 11.56 -4.00 6.45
N ALA A 218 12.47 -3.05 6.30
CA ALA A 218 12.36 -2.02 5.27
C ALA A 218 12.34 -2.66 3.88
N LEU A 219 13.35 -3.48 3.54
CA LEU A 219 13.46 -4.09 2.23
C LEU A 219 12.25 -4.98 1.89
N ASN A 220 11.94 -5.92 2.78
CA ASN A 220 10.86 -6.87 2.54
C ASN A 220 9.48 -6.19 2.62
N GLY A 221 9.28 -5.31 3.60
CA GLY A 221 8.02 -4.59 3.80
C GLY A 221 7.71 -3.66 2.63
N PHE A 222 8.70 -2.94 2.10
CA PHE A 222 8.50 -2.11 0.91
C PHE A 222 8.27 -2.94 -0.35
N GLN A 223 9.10 -3.96 -0.59
CA GLN A 223 8.96 -4.77 -1.79
C GLN A 223 7.62 -5.50 -1.79
N THR A 224 7.31 -6.28 -0.74
CA THR A 224 6.05 -7.03 -0.64
C THR A 224 4.85 -6.09 -0.59
N GLY A 225 4.91 -5.04 0.22
CA GLY A 225 3.80 -4.10 0.40
C GLY A 225 3.42 -3.37 -0.89
N PHE A 226 4.38 -2.74 -1.57
CA PHE A 226 4.09 -2.05 -2.83
C PHE A 226 3.75 -3.03 -3.96
N CYS A 227 4.39 -4.20 -4.05
CA CYS A 227 4.03 -5.21 -5.06
C CYS A 227 2.55 -5.59 -4.94
N ASN A 228 2.09 -5.91 -3.73
CA ASN A 228 0.69 -6.27 -3.49
C ASN A 228 -0.28 -5.14 -3.84
N VAL A 229 0.07 -3.89 -3.52
CA VAL A 229 -0.76 -2.72 -3.88
C VAL A 229 -0.83 -2.54 -5.40
N LEU A 230 0.31 -2.60 -6.09
CA LEU A 230 0.37 -2.42 -7.54
C LEU A 230 -0.30 -3.57 -8.30
N GLU A 231 -0.15 -4.81 -7.83
CA GLU A 231 -0.83 -5.98 -8.38
C GLU A 231 -2.35 -5.84 -8.25
N SER A 232 -2.85 -5.54 -7.04
CA SER A 232 -4.29 -5.33 -6.82
C SER A 232 -4.86 -4.17 -7.65
N LEU A 233 -4.10 -3.09 -7.84
CA LEU A 233 -4.49 -1.97 -8.72
C LEU A 233 -4.51 -2.37 -10.19
N ALA A 234 -3.54 -3.17 -10.65
CA ALA A 234 -3.51 -3.70 -12.01
C ALA A 234 -4.71 -4.62 -12.26
N GLU A 235 -5.03 -5.52 -11.33
CA GLU A 235 -6.21 -6.38 -11.39
C GLU A 235 -7.51 -5.57 -11.41
N PHE A 236 -7.63 -4.56 -10.54
CA PHE A 236 -8.76 -3.64 -10.53
C PHE A 236 -8.92 -2.91 -11.88
N SER A 237 -7.82 -2.41 -12.44
CA SER A 237 -7.81 -1.74 -13.73
C SER A 237 -8.23 -2.68 -14.87
N LYS A 238 -7.73 -3.93 -14.89
CA LYS A 238 -8.14 -4.97 -15.86
C LYS A 238 -9.62 -5.29 -15.73
N ALA A 239 -10.12 -5.50 -14.52
CA ALA A 239 -11.52 -5.80 -14.26
C ALA A 239 -12.43 -4.64 -14.69
N SER A 240 -12.00 -3.40 -14.42
CA SER A 240 -12.73 -2.19 -14.84
C SER A 240 -12.79 -2.07 -16.36
N LEU A 241 -11.66 -2.26 -17.05
CA LEU A 241 -11.62 -2.24 -18.52
C LEU A 241 -12.52 -3.32 -19.12
N LYS A 242 -12.46 -4.55 -18.59
CA LYS A 242 -13.33 -5.64 -19.01
C LYS A 242 -14.79 -5.29 -18.82
N MET A 243 -15.17 -4.77 -17.65
CA MET A 243 -16.54 -4.32 -17.39
C MET A 243 -17.02 -3.31 -18.44
N TYR A 244 -16.24 -2.28 -18.75
CA TYR A 244 -16.64 -1.29 -19.75
C TYR A 244 -16.73 -1.88 -21.16
N ASN A 245 -15.82 -2.78 -21.55
CA ASN A 245 -15.90 -3.48 -22.84
C ASN A 245 -17.14 -4.37 -22.93
N ASP A 246 -17.46 -5.10 -21.85
CA ASP A 246 -18.66 -5.95 -21.79
C ASP A 246 -19.92 -5.09 -21.93
N LEU A 247 -19.97 -3.91 -21.28
CA LEU A 247 -21.07 -2.95 -21.44
C LEU A 247 -21.20 -2.43 -22.87
N VAL A 248 -20.09 -2.03 -23.51
CA VAL A 248 -20.11 -1.55 -24.91
C VAL A 248 -20.58 -2.66 -25.86
N ASN A 249 -20.10 -3.89 -25.68
CA ASN A 249 -20.54 -5.03 -26.49
C ASN A 249 -22.04 -5.33 -26.30
N CYS A 250 -22.58 -5.18 -25.09
CA CYS A 250 -24.01 -5.29 -24.85
C CYS A 250 -24.82 -4.24 -25.64
N ILE A 251 -24.32 -3.01 -25.73
CA ILE A 251 -24.94 -1.93 -26.54
C ILE A 251 -24.97 -2.32 -28.01
N GLU A 252 -23.81 -2.66 -28.59
CA GLU A 252 -23.70 -2.99 -30.02
C GLU A 252 -24.54 -4.21 -30.42
N ASN A 253 -24.65 -5.21 -29.54
CA ASN A 253 -25.47 -6.38 -29.79
C ASN A 253 -26.97 -6.07 -29.70
N SER A 254 -27.39 -5.14 -28.85
CA SER A 254 -28.79 -4.70 -28.76
C SER A 254 -29.24 -3.92 -30.01
N GLU A 255 -28.36 -3.11 -30.61
CA GLU A 255 -28.64 -2.38 -31.86
C GLU A 255 -28.76 -3.32 -33.07
N LYS A 256 -27.94 -4.38 -33.14
CA LYS A 256 -28.01 -5.39 -34.21
C LYS A 256 -29.30 -6.19 -34.19
N VAL A 257 -29.83 -6.52 -33.00
CA VAL A 257 -31.11 -7.24 -32.85
C VAL A 257 -32.30 -6.33 -33.18
N GLY A 258 -32.26 -5.06 -32.78
CA GLY A 258 -33.28 -4.07 -33.14
C GLY A 258 -33.40 -3.87 -34.66
N ASN A 259 -32.26 -3.80 -35.36
CA ASN A 259 -32.23 -3.64 -36.82
C ASN A 259 -32.71 -4.89 -37.58
N LEU A 260 -32.51 -6.10 -37.04
CA LEU A 260 -32.99 -7.34 -37.68
C LEU A 260 -34.52 -7.43 -37.64
N SER A 261 -35.15 -6.99 -36.55
CA SER A 261 -36.61 -7.01 -36.37
C SER A 261 -37.37 -6.07 -37.32
N TYR A 262 -36.71 -5.05 -37.87
CA TYR A 262 -37.31 -4.10 -38.80
C TYR A 262 -37.37 -4.61 -40.26
N MET A 263 -36.50 -5.55 -40.64
CA MET A 263 -36.46 -6.08 -42.01
C MET A 263 -37.40 -7.27 -42.24
N GLU A 264 -37.85 -7.97 -41.20
CA GLU A 264 -38.71 -9.15 -41.35
C GLU A 264 -40.21 -8.82 -41.47
N GLY A 265 -40.59 -7.55 -41.33
CA GLY A 265 -41.97 -7.07 -41.45
C GLY A 265 -42.42 -6.61 -42.85
N SER A 266 -41.59 -6.75 -43.89
CA SER A 266 -41.85 -6.17 -45.23
C SER A 266 -42.01 -7.20 -46.35
N GLN A 267 -42.57 -8.39 -46.05
CA GLN A 267 -42.83 -9.38 -47.10
C GLN A 267 -44.05 -10.25 -46.80
N ASP A 268 -45.25 -9.70 -46.97
CA ASP A 268 -46.40 -10.47 -47.45
C ASP A 268 -47.54 -9.53 -47.86
N ASP A 269 -47.59 -9.20 -49.16
CA ASP A 269 -48.83 -8.84 -49.85
C ASP A 269 -48.92 -9.69 -51.13
N LYS A 270 -49.41 -10.93 -50.96
CA LYS A 270 -49.80 -11.78 -52.08
C LYS A 270 -51.06 -11.20 -52.73
N VAL A 271 -50.87 -10.58 -53.90
CA VAL A 271 -51.93 -10.37 -54.88
C VAL A 271 -52.49 -11.74 -55.29
N ASN A 272 -53.68 -12.07 -54.80
CA ASN A 272 -54.50 -13.14 -55.37
C ASN A 272 -55.78 -12.50 -55.91
N LYS A 273 -55.86 -12.36 -57.23
CA LYS A 273 -57.08 -11.96 -57.93
C LYS A 273 -57.55 -13.08 -58.83
N ASN A 274 -58.85 -13.37 -58.69
CA ASN A 274 -59.83 -14.05 -59.57
C ASN A 274 -60.36 -15.40 -59.05
N PRO A 275 -61.58 -15.83 -59.46
CA PRO A 275 -62.46 -15.26 -60.51
C PRO A 275 -63.97 -15.11 -60.17
N GLU A 276 -64.64 -14.36 -61.06
CA GLU A 276 -65.97 -14.59 -61.68
C GLU A 276 -67.34 -14.16 -61.06
N ARG A 277 -68.07 -13.42 -61.94
CA ARG A 277 -69.55 -13.38 -62.22
C ARG A 277 -70.46 -12.69 -61.18
N SER A 278 -71.48 -11.89 -61.54
CA SER A 278 -72.21 -11.67 -62.81
C SER A 278 -73.15 -10.45 -62.71
N LEU A 279 -73.46 -9.88 -63.89
CA LEU A 279 -74.75 -9.32 -64.36
C LEU A 279 -75.24 -7.90 -63.99
N ALA A 280 -75.50 -7.17 -65.11
CA ALA A 280 -76.70 -6.41 -65.48
C ALA A 280 -76.59 -4.87 -65.49
N GLY A 281 -76.84 -4.31 -66.68
CA GLY A 281 -76.93 -2.88 -66.99
C GLY A 281 -76.47 -2.60 -68.42
#